data_AF-A0A1Q7Z318-F1
#
_entry.id   AF-A0A1Q7Z318-F1
#
_cell.length_a   1.000
_cell.length_b   1.000
_cell.length_c   1.000
_cell.angle_alpha   90.00
_cell.angle_beta   90.00
_cell.angle_gamma   90.00
#
_symmetry.space_group_name_H-M   'P 1'
#
loop_
_entity.id
_entity.type
_entity.pdbx_description
1 polymer ?
#
loop_
_entity_poly.entity_id
_entity_poly.type
_entity_poly.pdbx_seq_one_letter_code
_entity_poly.pdbx_strand_id
1 'polypeptide(L)'
;MFVSSRSPLLWDEGFALVESLVIAQHVDESHEGRDLLPRTAKERARMRELIATIAGKLEITPSHARDANAARKRIGEGHAALDAALSDAAPGSAATHRCCRT
;
A
#
# COMPACT_ATOMS: atom_id res chain seq x y z
N MET A 1 21.95 16.73 9.84
CA MET A 1 20.66 16.08 9.51
C MET A 1 20.59 14.78 10.30
N PHE A 2 19.60 14.63 11.17
CA PHE A 2 19.34 13.36 11.86
C PHE A 2 18.43 12.51 10.98
N VAL A 3 18.99 11.49 10.33
CA VAL A 3 18.22 10.45 9.65
C VAL A 3 17.76 9.46 10.70
N SER A 4 16.46 9.16 10.74
CA SER A 4 15.88 8.12 11.59
C SER A 4 16.57 6.77 11.33
N SER A 5 16.83 5.96 12.34
CA SER A 5 17.38 4.60 12.18
C SER A 5 16.36 3.58 11.64
N ARG A 6 15.30 4.06 10.97
CA ARG A 6 14.26 3.25 10.35
C ARG A 6 14.48 3.18 8.84
N SER A 7 14.40 1.97 8.32
CA SER A 7 14.32 1.69 6.88
C SER A 7 12.85 1.70 6.46
N PRO A 8 12.51 2.15 5.23
CA PRO A 8 13.42 2.59 4.15
C PRO A 8 13.82 4.07 4.21
N LEU A 9 15.02 4.38 3.70
CA LEU A 9 15.51 5.73 3.42
C LEU A 9 15.74 5.86 1.91
N LEU A 10 15.13 6.87 1.28
CA LEU A 10 15.53 7.35 -0.04
C LEU A 10 16.47 8.54 0.15
N TRP A 11 17.61 8.52 -0.54
CA TRP A 11 18.55 9.62 -0.62
C TRP A 11 18.87 9.91 -2.08
N ASP A 12 18.60 11.13 -2.53
CA ASP A 12 18.81 11.58 -3.90
C ASP A 12 19.33 13.02 -3.91
N GLU A 13 20.54 13.27 -4.43
CA GLU A 13 21.15 14.61 -4.56
C GLU A 13 21.05 15.56 -3.34
N GLY A 14 21.10 15.04 -2.11
CA GLY A 14 20.96 15.87 -0.90
C GLY A 14 19.53 15.99 -0.35
N PHE A 15 18.56 15.40 -1.04
CA PHE A 15 17.18 15.23 -0.62
C PHE A 15 16.97 13.85 0.05
N ALA A 16 16.27 13.81 1.19
CA ALA A 16 16.09 12.61 2.00
C ALA A 16 14.61 12.39 2.36
N LEU A 17 14.12 11.15 2.20
CA LEU A 17 12.77 10.72 2.59
C LEU A 17 12.82 9.40 3.37
N VAL A 18 11.99 9.26 4.42
CA VAL A 18 12.03 8.12 5.38
C VAL A 18 10.70 7.38 5.55
N GLU A 19 9.63 7.82 4.88
CA GLU A 19 8.30 7.20 4.97
C GLU A 19 8.03 6.38 3.71
N SER A 20 7.82 5.07 3.86
CA SER A 20 7.76 4.13 2.72
C SER A 20 6.72 4.51 1.66
N LEU A 21 5.53 4.94 2.09
CA LEU A 21 4.46 5.36 1.17
C LEU A 21 4.75 6.71 0.50
N VAL A 22 5.45 7.61 1.19
CA VAL A 22 5.88 8.89 0.61
C VAL A 22 6.99 8.65 -0.40
N ILE A 23 7.93 7.75 -0.10
CA ILE A 23 8.98 7.31 -1.02
C ILE A 23 8.37 6.69 -2.27
N ALA A 24 7.41 5.76 -2.12
CA ALA A 24 6.75 5.12 -3.27
C ALA A 24 6.04 6.14 -4.16
N GLN A 25 5.34 7.11 -3.57
CA GLN A 25 4.70 8.18 -4.34
C GLN A 25 5.72 9.09 -5.02
N HIS A 26 6.80 9.45 -4.33
CA HIS A 26 7.87 10.27 -4.93
C HIS A 26 8.51 9.57 -6.14
N VAL A 27 8.80 8.28 -6.04
CA VAL A 27 9.36 7.49 -7.15
C VAL A 27 8.40 7.43 -8.33
N ASP A 28 7.10 7.22 -8.08
CA ASP A 28 6.05 7.22 -9.12
C ASP A 28 5.94 8.56 -9.85
N GLU A 29 6.11 9.67 -9.11
CA GLU A 29 6.00 11.03 -9.66
C GLU A 29 7.30 11.50 -10.35
N SER A 30 8.47 11.02 -9.93
CA SER A 30 9.77 11.48 -10.44
C SER A 30 10.34 10.66 -11.59
N HIS A 31 9.84 9.43 -11.81
CA HIS A 31 10.35 8.55 -12.85
C HIS A 31 9.30 8.30 -13.93
N GLU A 32 9.69 8.49 -15.19
CA GLU A 32 8.88 8.05 -16.33
C GLU A 32 8.89 6.52 -16.43
N GLY A 33 7.76 5.93 -16.83
CA GLY A 33 7.68 4.50 -17.11
C GLY A 33 6.38 3.89 -16.65
N ARG A 34 6.48 2.70 -16.05
CA ARG A 34 5.32 1.97 -15.56
C ARG A 34 4.82 2.62 -14.27
N ASP A 35 3.56 3.04 -14.27
CA ASP A 35 2.92 3.57 -13.06
C ASP A 35 3.00 2.54 -11.93
N LEU A 36 3.54 2.97 -10.80
CA LEU A 36 3.52 2.26 -9.52
C LEU A 36 2.19 2.50 -8.81
N LEU A 37 1.62 3.71 -8.95
CA LEU A 37 0.36 4.08 -8.33
C LEU A 37 -0.78 4.22 -9.35
N PRO A 38 -2.05 4.09 -8.91
CA PRO A 38 -3.18 4.36 -9.79
C PRO A 38 -3.22 5.80 -10.31
N ARG A 39 -3.64 5.97 -11.57
CA ARG A 39 -3.66 7.27 -12.25
C ARG A 39 -4.73 8.22 -11.73
N THR A 40 -5.89 7.70 -11.32
CA THR A 40 -7.00 8.57 -10.89
C THR A 40 -6.93 8.87 -9.40
N ALA A 41 -7.36 10.07 -9.02
CA ALA A 41 -7.43 10.48 -7.61
C ALA A 41 -8.32 9.53 -6.79
N LYS A 42 -9.43 9.04 -7.39
CA LYS A 42 -10.37 8.11 -6.75
C LYS A 42 -9.71 6.76 -6.46
N GLU A 43 -8.96 6.20 -7.40
CA GLU A 43 -8.25 4.93 -7.20
C GLU A 43 -7.11 5.08 -6.18
N ARG A 44 -6.38 6.21 -6.19
CA ARG A 44 -5.38 6.49 -5.15
C ARG A 44 -5.98 6.61 -3.76
N ALA A 45 -7.18 7.20 -3.64
CA ALA A 45 -7.89 7.26 -2.36
C ALA A 45 -8.24 5.86 -1.85
N ARG A 46 -8.79 4.99 -2.72
CA ARG A 46 -9.09 3.58 -2.38
C ARG A 46 -7.84 2.79 -2.00
N MET A 47 -6.75 2.97 -2.75
CA MET A 47 -5.47 2.34 -2.43
C MET A 47 -4.98 2.75 -1.03
N ARG A 48 -5.02 4.05 -0.70
CA ARG A 48 -4.60 4.56 0.62
C ARG A 48 -5.49 4.03 1.75
N GLU A 49 -6.80 3.94 1.52
CA GLU A 49 -7.75 3.33 2.46
C GLU A 49 -7.43 1.83 2.71
N LEU A 50 -7.12 1.09 1.64
CA LEU A 50 -6.71 -0.31 1.74
C LEU A 50 -5.40 -0.47 2.53
N ILE A 51 -4.39 0.36 2.23
CA ILE A 51 -3.11 0.36 2.95
C ILE A 51 -3.31 0.68 4.44
N ALA A 52 -4.15 1.65 4.77
CA ALA A 52 -4.47 1.97 6.16
C ALA A 52 -5.12 0.79 6.90
N THR A 53 -5.99 0.03 6.19
CA THR A 53 -6.59 -1.20 6.73
C THR A 53 -5.54 -2.26 7.03
N ILE A 54 -4.58 -2.47 6.12
CA ILE A 54 -3.48 -3.42 6.28
C ILE A 54 -2.59 -3.01 7.46
N ALA A 55 -2.10 -1.77 7.50
CA ALA A 55 -1.23 -1.28 8.57
C ALA A 55 -1.89 -1.43 9.95
N GLY A 56 -3.17 -1.07 10.06
CA GLY A 56 -3.93 -1.17 11.30
C GLY A 56 -4.17 -2.62 11.75
N LYS A 57 -4.67 -3.47 10.85
CA LYS A 57 -5.19 -4.80 11.22
C LYS A 57 -4.17 -5.92 11.11
N LEU A 58 -3.23 -5.81 10.18
CA LEU A 58 -2.28 -6.89 9.84
C LEU A 58 -0.86 -6.61 10.33
N GLU A 59 -0.44 -5.35 10.48
CA GLU A 59 0.93 -5.03 10.93
C GLU A 59 0.99 -4.65 12.41
N ILE A 60 0.21 -3.66 12.85
CA ILE A 60 0.35 -3.08 14.19
C ILE A 60 -0.37 -3.94 15.26
N THR A 61 -1.59 -4.37 14.98
CA THR A 61 -2.46 -5.06 15.95
C THR A 61 -1.97 -6.45 16.39
N PRO A 62 -1.46 -7.34 15.52
CA PRO A 62 -0.93 -8.64 15.96
C PRO A 62 0.44 -8.53 16.65
N SER A 63 1.24 -7.51 16.33
CA SER A 63 2.57 -7.28 16.94
C SER A 63 2.52 -6.95 18.44
N HIS A 64 1.34 -6.56 18.96
CA HIS A 64 1.12 -6.22 20.37
C HIS A 64 0.17 -7.23 21.07
N ALA A 65 -0.01 -8.42 20.50
CA ALA A 65 -0.92 -9.40 21.08
C ALA A 65 -0.42 -9.94 22.43
N ARG A 66 -1.34 -10.02 23.41
CA ARG A 66 -1.06 -10.53 24.77
C ARG A 66 -0.57 -11.97 24.80
N ASP A 67 -1.03 -12.81 23.86
CA ASP A 67 -0.66 -14.21 23.73
C ASP A 67 -0.82 -14.70 22.27
N ALA A 68 -0.32 -15.91 22.00
CA ALA A 68 -0.30 -16.51 20.68
C ALA A 68 -1.69 -16.78 20.09
N ASN A 69 -2.70 -17.09 20.90
CA ASN A 69 -4.06 -17.34 20.42
C ASN A 69 -4.73 -16.02 20.04
N ALA A 70 -4.53 -14.97 20.83
CA ALA A 70 -5.00 -13.63 20.53
C ALA A 70 -4.30 -13.05 19.28
N ALA A 71 -3.02 -13.38 19.05
CA ALA A 71 -2.32 -13.03 17.81
C ALA A 71 -2.95 -13.73 16.60
N ARG A 72 -3.15 -15.05 16.67
CA ARG A 72 -3.77 -15.85 15.59
C ARG A 72 -5.17 -15.38 15.24
N LYS A 73 -5.99 -15.08 16.26
CA LYS A 73 -7.34 -14.55 16.06
C LYS A 73 -7.31 -13.21 15.30
N ARG A 74 -6.47 -12.27 15.75
CA ARG A 74 -6.30 -10.95 15.10
C ARG A 74 -5.79 -11.06 13.67
N ILE A 75 -4.85 -11.96 13.41
CA ILE A 75 -4.37 -12.25 12.04
C ILE A 75 -5.54 -12.72 11.19
N GLY A 76 -6.33 -13.69 11.66
CA GLY A 76 -7.52 -14.18 10.95
C GLY A 76 -8.55 -13.08 10.64
N GLU A 77 -8.85 -12.22 11.62
CA GLU A 77 -9.73 -11.06 11.44
C GLU A 77 -9.16 -10.04 10.44
N GLY A 78 -7.85 -9.80 10.47
CA GLY A 78 -7.17 -8.93 9.52
C GLY A 78 -7.22 -9.47 8.09
N HIS A 79 -7.02 -10.77 7.90
CA HIS A 79 -7.14 -11.43 6.59
C HIS A 79 -8.58 -11.34 6.05
N ALA A 80 -9.58 -11.64 6.88
CA ALA A 80 -10.98 -11.53 6.46
C ALA A 80 -11.36 -10.09 6.06
N ALA A 81 -10.85 -9.09 6.77
CA ALA A 81 -11.06 -7.69 6.42
C ALA A 81 -10.36 -7.29 5.11
N LEU A 82 -9.17 -7.82 4.85
CA LEU A 82 -8.45 -7.62 3.60
C LEU A 82 -9.22 -8.24 2.42
N ASP A 83 -9.68 -9.49 2.56
CA ASP A 83 -10.45 -10.18 1.53
C ASP A 83 -11.75 -9.45 1.19
N ALA A 84 -12.45 -8.94 2.21
CA ALA A 84 -13.64 -8.10 2.00
C ALA A 84 -13.30 -6.82 1.23
N ALA A 85 -12.25 -6.10 1.63
CA ALA A 85 -11.85 -4.86 0.97
C ALA A 85 -11.42 -5.10 -0.50
N LEU A 86 -10.75 -6.21 -0.79
CA LEU A 86 -10.37 -6.60 -2.16
C LEU A 86 -11.60 -7.00 -2.99
N SER A 87 -12.58 -7.66 -2.39
CA SER A 87 -13.82 -8.06 -3.05
C SER A 87 -14.70 -6.84 -3.38
N ASP A 88 -14.80 -5.88 -2.46
CA ASP A 88 -15.56 -4.63 -2.65
C ASP A 88 -14.89 -3.68 -3.66
N ALA A 89 -13.55 -3.76 -3.77
CA ALA A 89 -12.78 -3.01 -4.76
C ALA A 89 -12.97 -3.51 -6.20
N ALA A 90 -13.74 -4.59 -6.43
CA ALA A 90 -14.08 -5.08 -7.75
C ALA A 90 -15.39 -4.48 -8.32
N PRO A 91 -15.37 -3.25 -8.86
CA PRO A 91 -16.27 -2.89 -9.94
C PRO A 91 -15.49 -2.51 -11.21
N GLY A 92 -15.57 -3.37 -12.23
CA GLY A 92 -15.36 -3.00 -13.64
C GLY A 92 -13.92 -3.04 -14.16
N SER A 93 -13.41 -4.23 -14.53
CA SER A 93 -12.29 -4.34 -15.48
C SER A 93 -12.73 -3.95 -16.89
N ALA A 94 -13.06 -2.67 -17.11
CA ALA A 94 -13.24 -2.10 -18.45
C ALA A 94 -11.92 -1.51 -18.94
N ALA A 95 -10.93 -2.39 -19.13
CA ALA A 95 -9.75 -2.12 -19.94
C ALA A 95 -9.35 -3.42 -20.63
N THR A 96 -10.27 -3.98 -21.42
CA THR A 96 -9.89 -4.89 -22.49
C THR A 96 -8.94 -4.11 -23.40
N HIS A 97 -7.64 -4.42 -23.29
CA HIS A 97 -6.66 -4.05 -24.28
C HIS A 97 -7.20 -4.48 -25.64
N ARG A 98 -7.74 -3.52 -26.39
CA ARG A 98 -8.08 -3.70 -27.79
C ARG A 98 -6.75 -3.75 -28.52
N CYS A 99 -6.14 -4.94 -28.51
CA CYS A 99 -4.94 -5.25 -29.27
C CYS A 99 -5.25 -4.96 -30.74
N CYS A 100 -4.48 -4.03 -31.31
CA CYS A 100 -4.53 -3.63 -32.70
C CYS A 100 -4.44 -4.88 -33.59
N ARG A 101 -5.54 -5.17 -34.29
CA ARG A 101 -5.52 -6.03 -35.48
C ARG A 101 -5.60 -5.09 -36.68
N THR A 102 -4.43 -4.71 -37.19
CA THR A 102 -4.21 -4.27 -38.57
C THR A 102 -3.26 -5.25 -39.20
#